data_AF-A0A428JRJ9-F1
#
_entry.id   AF-A0A428JRJ9-F1
#
_cell.length_a   1.000
_cell.length_b   1.000
_cell.length_c   1.000
_cell.angle_alpha   90.00
_cell.angle_beta   90.00
_cell.angle_gamma   90.00
#
_symmetry.space_group_name_H-M   'P 1'
#
loop_
_entity.id
_entity.type
_entity.pdbx_description
1 polymer ?
#
loop_
_entity_poly.entity_id
_entity_poly.type
_entity_poly.pdbx_seq_one_letter_code
_entity_poly.pdbx_strand_id
1 'polypeptide(L)' 'MKTALWLSVSVFIIGFGLILLGSLFRIQRWEGGLVLLLGGMVLQSSALIILVVQFVRNYRSRQQP' A
#
# COMPACT_ATOMS: atom_id res chain seq x y z
N MET A 1 -5.36 6.93 17.24
CA MET A 1 -5.97 6.84 15.89
C MET A 1 -5.19 7.59 14.81
N LYS A 2 -4.69 8.81 15.05
CA LYS A 2 -3.90 9.56 14.05
C LYS A 2 -2.64 8.81 13.57
N THR A 3 -1.89 8.21 14.49
CA THR A 3 -0.65 7.47 14.18
C THR A 3 -0.90 6.23 13.30
N ALA A 4 -1.97 5.48 13.52
CA ALA A 4 -2.31 4.31 12.69
C ALA A 4 -2.72 4.69 11.27
N LEU A 5 -3.46 5.80 11.10
CA LEU A 5 -3.83 6.30 9.78
C LEU A 5 -2.60 6.81 9.01
N TRP A 6 -1.73 7.57 9.67
CA TRP A 6 -0.46 8.04 9.11
C TRP A 6 0.46 6.87 8.71
N LEU A 7 0.57 5.84 9.55
CA LEU A 7 1.33 4.63 9.24
C LEU A 7 0.80 3.94 7.98
N SER A 8 -0.52 3.75 7.87
CA SER A 8 -1.14 3.14 6.69
C SER A 8 -0.88 3.94 5.41
N VAL A 9 -0.94 5.26 5.49
CA VAL A 9 -0.64 6.15 4.33
C VAL A 9 0.84 6.05 3.93
N SER A 10 1.76 6.05 4.89
CA SER A 10 3.19 5.87 4.61
C SER A 10 3.48 4.52 3.96
N VAL A 11 2.89 3.43 4.46
CA VAL A 11 3.03 2.09 3.87
C VAL A 11 2.44 2.03 2.46
N PHE A 12 1.32 2.72 2.22
CA PHE A 12 0.70 2.80 0.89
C PHE A 12 1.60 3.53 -0.12
N ILE A 13 2.24 4.64 0.28
CA ILE A 13 3.18 5.39 -0.57
C ILE A 13 4.43 4.55 -0.88
N ILE A 14 4.97 3.84 0.11
CA ILE A 14 6.14 2.97 -0.06
C ILE A 14 5.82 1.80 -1.01
N GLY A 15 4.65 1.18 -0.84
CA GLY A 15 4.17 0.13 -1.76
C GLY A 15 4.09 0.64 -3.21
N PHE A 16 3.66 1.89 -3.40
CA PHE A 16 3.53 2.48 -4.73
C PHE A 16 4.89 2.72 -5.37
N GLY A 17 5.86 3.18 -4.58
CA GLY A 17 7.25 3.28 -5.01
C GLY A 17 7.83 1.94 -5.44
N LEU A 18 7.55 0.86 -4.70
CA LEU A 18 7.99 -0.50 -5.05
C LEU A 18 7.36 -1.00 -6.35
N ILE A 19 6.09 -0.70 -6.62
CA ILE A 19 5.46 -1.03 -7.90
C ILE A 19 6.11 -0.26 -9.05
N LEU A 20 6.37 1.05 -8.87
CA LEU A 20 7.04 1.87 -9.89
C LEU A 20 8.43 1.33 -10.21
N LEU A 21 9.22 1.01 -9.18
CA LEU A 21 10.54 0.41 -9.33
C LEU A 21 10.46 -0.98 -9.99
N GLY A 22 9.55 -1.84 -9.54
CA GLY A 22 9.34 -3.16 -10.12
C GLY A 22 8.90 -3.10 -11.58
N SER A 23 8.06 -2.12 -11.94
CA SER A 23 7.63 -1.86 -13.32
C SER A 23 8.79 -1.41 -14.18
N LEU A 24 9.62 -0.51 -13.66
CA LEU A 24 10.83 -0.05 -14.35
C LEU A 24 11.79 -1.21 -14.62
N PHE A 25 12.07 -2.05 -13.62
CA PHE A 25 12.93 -3.22 -13.79
C PHE A 25 12.32 -4.27 -14.73
N ARG A 26 10.99 -4.41 -14.74
CA ARG A 26 10.29 -5.30 -15.67
C ARG A 26 10.44 -4.82 -17.12
N ILE A 27 10.34 -3.51 -17.36
CA ILE A 27 10.57 -2.91 -18.69
C ILE A 27 12.00 -3.12 -19.14
N GLN A 28 12.97 -3.01 -18.23
CA GLN A 28 14.40 -3.27 -18.48
C GLN A 28 14.75 -4.76 -18.67
N ARG A 29 13.76 -5.67 -18.66
CA ARG A 29 13.94 -7.14 -18.74
C ARG A 29 14.87 -7.72 -17.67
N TRP A 30 14.96 -7.07 -16.52
CA TRP A 30 15.75 -7.58 -15.42
C TRP A 30 15.11 -8.86 -14.86
N GLU A 31 15.90 -9.93 -14.65
CA GLU A 31 15.36 -11.25 -14.27
C GLU A 31 14.55 -11.20 -12.96
N GLY A 32 14.90 -10.29 -12.05
CA GLY A 32 14.17 -10.06 -10.79
C GLY A 32 12.99 -9.08 -10.87
N GLY A 33 12.78 -8.40 -12.00
CA GLY A 33 11.78 -7.33 -12.11
C GLY A 33 10.34 -7.80 -11.91
N LEU A 34 10.02 -9.02 -12.34
CA LEU A 34 8.68 -9.60 -12.15
C LEU A 34 8.39 -9.92 -10.68
N VAL A 35 9.38 -10.44 -9.95
CA VAL A 35 9.24 -10.74 -8.52
C VAL A 35 9.06 -9.44 -7.73
N LEU A 36 9.83 -8.41 -8.07
CA LEU A 36 9.72 -7.10 -7.42
C LEU A 36 8.35 -6.44 -7.69
N LEU A 37 7.85 -6.54 -8.92
CA LEU A 37 6.54 -6.04 -9.31
C LEU A 37 5.41 -6.76 -8.57
N LEU A 38 5.43 -8.10 -8.55
CA LEU A 38 4.42 -8.91 -7.86
C LEU A 38 4.45 -8.67 -6.36
N GLY A 39 5.63 -8.58 -5.76
CA GLY A 39 5.80 -8.24 -4.35
C GLY A 39 5.24 -6.86 -4.03
N GLY A 40 5.53 -5.86 -4.87
CA GLY A 40 4.96 -4.51 -4.75
C GLY A 40 3.43 -4.51 -4.86
N MET A 41 2.86 -5.27 -5.81
CA MET A 41 1.41 -5.40 -5.98
C MET A 41 0.73 -6.01 -4.76
N VAL A 42 1.25 -7.12 -4.22
CA VAL A 42 0.69 -7.77 -3.01
C VAL A 42 0.75 -6.80 -1.82
N LEU A 43 1.88 -6.12 -1.65
CA LEU A 43 2.07 -5.17 -0.56
C LEU A 43 1.11 -3.98 -0.71
N GLN A 44 0.92 -3.44 -1.91
CA GLN A 44 -0.05 -2.39 -2.19
C GLN A 44 -1.49 -2.82 -1.92
N SER A 45 -1.89 -4.02 -2.36
CA SER A 45 -3.23 -4.55 -2.13
C SER A 45 -3.51 -4.71 -0.64
N SER A 46 -2.55 -5.23 0.13
CA SER A 46 -2.69 -5.34 1.60
C SER A 46 -2.78 -3.96 2.27
N ALA A 47 -1.94 -2.99 1.86
CA ALA A 47 -1.98 -1.62 2.38
C ALA A 47 -3.31 -0.93 2.08
N LEU A 48 -3.87 -1.13 0.89
CA LEU A 48 -5.18 -0.61 0.50
C LEU A 48 -6.29 -1.17 1.42
N ILE A 49 -6.30 -2.48 1.66
CA ILE A 49 -7.29 -3.12 2.54
C ILE A 49 -7.20 -2.53 3.95
N ILE A 50 -5.99 -2.41 4.51
CA ILE A 50 -5.78 -1.83 5.84
C ILE A 50 -6.24 -0.37 5.88
N LEU A 51 -5.94 0.43 4.85
CA LEU A 51 -6.38 1.81 4.75
C LEU A 51 -7.90 1.91 4.77
N VAL A 52 -8.59 1.11 3.95
CA VAL A 52 -10.06 1.07 3.89
C VAL A 52 -10.65 0.67 5.24
N VAL A 53 -10.11 -0.36 5.89
CA VAL A 53 -10.58 -0.79 7.22
C VAL A 53 -10.38 0.31 8.27
N GLN A 54 -9.21 0.97 8.29
CA GLN A 54 -8.93 2.08 9.20
C GLN A 54 -9.85 3.27 8.95
N PHE A 55 -10.12 3.57 7.67
CA PHE A 55 -11.04 4.61 7.27
C PHE A 55 -12.44 4.29 7.78
N VAL A 56 -13.01 3.13 7.46
CA VAL A 56 -14.35 2.71 7.94
C VAL A 56 -14.44 2.74 9.47
N ARG A 57 -13.42 2.25 10.19
CA ARG A 57 -13.38 2.32 11.66
C ARG A 57 -13.39 3.76 12.16
N ASN A 58 -12.63 4.65 11.53
CA ASN A 58 -12.58 6.07 11.89
C ASN A 58 -13.89 6.80 11.59
N TYR A 59 -14.61 6.45 10.51
CA TYR A 59 -15.96 6.99 10.25
C TYR A 59 -16.94 6.53 11.33
N ARG A 60 -16.94 5.24 11.65
CA ARG A 60 -17.84 4.68 12.66
C ARG A 60 -17.61 5.28 14.05
N SER A 61 -16.35 5.49 14.45
CA SER A 61 -16.03 6.11 15.75
C SER A 61 -16.48 7.57 15.87
N ARG A 62 -16.66 8.28 14.76
CA ARG A 62 -17.14 9.68 14.77
C ARG A 62 -18.67 9.79 14.78
N GLN A 63 -19.39 8.70 14.54
CA GLN A 63 -20.85 8.65 14.55
C GLN A 63 -21.44 8.15 15.87
N GLN A 64 -20.62 7.74 16.84
CA GLN A 64 -21.09 7.46 18.20
C GLN A 64 -21.25 8.81 18.93
N PRO A 65 -22.47 9.16 19.40
CA PRO A 65 -22.75 10.43 20.07
C PRO A 65 -22.03 10.56 21.43
#